data_AF-A0A8T4SNJ0-F1
#
_entry.id   AF-A0A8T4SNJ0-F1
#
_cell.length_a   1.000
_cell.length_b   1.000
_cell.length_c   1.000
_cell.angle_alpha   90.00
_cell.angle_beta   90.00
_cell.angle_gamma   90.00
#
_symmetry.space_group_name_H-M   'P 1'
#
loop_
_entity.id
_entity.type
_entity.pdbx_description
1 polymer ?
#
loop_
_entity_poly.entity_id
_entity_poly.type
_entity_poly.pdbx_seq_one_letter_code
_entity_poly.pdbx_strand_id
1 'polypeptide(L)'
;MDKKRSVFITIMCILLLVITVGLFSTWGYQWVNYLLAKSFNVETQSSIYDLFIGLIAMISSVIVFIGVISVWQMKSSALKLMLYGSIGFLIKNVLDIINDVNPLLKLAEISSSDITDASWAIGSDLFQMAFWIFIIILFSRQSFKEQLS
;
A
#
# COMPACT_ATOMS: atom_id res chain seq x y z
N MET A 1 34.03 10.48 2.72
CA MET A 1 33.30 11.19 3.78
C MET A 1 32.02 10.41 4.01
N ASP A 2 31.94 9.61 5.07
CA ASP A 2 30.74 8.80 5.34
C ASP A 2 29.57 9.75 5.66
N LYS A 3 28.62 9.86 4.73
CA LYS A 3 27.35 10.57 4.98
C LYS A 3 26.62 9.79 6.08
N LYS A 4 26.78 10.20 7.33
CA LYS A 4 26.04 9.64 8.47
C LYS A 4 24.54 9.78 8.18
N ARG A 5 23.86 8.64 8.02
CA ARG A 5 22.41 8.60 7.84
C ARG A 5 21.74 9.06 9.13
N SER A 6 20.74 9.92 9.00
CA SER A 6 19.92 10.34 10.15
C SER A 6 19.24 9.12 10.79
N VAL A 7 19.27 9.05 12.13
CA VAL A 7 18.60 8.01 12.92
C VAL A 7 17.12 7.92 12.53
N PHE A 8 16.48 9.06 12.29
CA PHE A 8 15.08 9.13 11.84
C PHE A 8 14.85 8.37 10.53
N ILE A 9 15.71 8.57 9.52
CA ILE A 9 15.58 7.87 8.22
C ILE A 9 15.79 6.38 8.40
N THR A 10 16.74 5.96 9.24
CA THR A 10 16.96 4.54 9.54
C THR A 10 15.72 3.90 10.15
N ILE A 11 15.10 4.55 11.15
CA ILE A 11 13.87 4.07 11.77
C ILE A 11 12.73 3.99 10.75
N MET A 12 12.56 5.03 9.92
CA MET A 12 11.55 5.04 8.86
C MET A 12 11.76 3.90 7.85
N CYS A 13 12.99 3.63 7.43
CA CYS A 13 13.31 2.51 6.56
C CYS A 13 12.94 1.15 7.19
N ILE A 14 13.27 0.94 8.47
CA ILE A 14 12.91 -0.29 9.19
C ILE A 14 11.37 -0.45 9.24
N LEU A 15 10.67 0.62 9.60
CA LEU A 15 9.21 0.63 9.65
C LEU A 15 8.59 0.33 8.28
N LEU A 16 9.12 0.93 7.21
CA LEU A 16 8.69 0.65 5.84
C LEU A 16 8.93 -0.80 5.41
N LEU A 17 10.02 -1.44 5.87
CA LEU A 17 10.24 -2.86 5.57
C LEU A 17 9.21 -3.74 6.24
N VAL A 18 8.93 -3.51 7.51
CA VAL A 18 7.92 -4.28 8.25
C VAL A 18 6.54 -4.09 7.60
N ILE A 19 6.18 -2.84 7.29
CA ILE A 19 4.89 -2.52 6.64
C ILE A 19 4.79 -3.17 5.27
N THR A 20 5.82 -3.06 4.42
CA THR A 20 5.77 -3.61 3.06
C THR A 20 5.73 -5.13 3.04
N VAL A 21 6.47 -5.80 3.93
CA VAL A 21 6.39 -7.27 4.08
C VAL A 21 5.00 -7.69 4.57
N GLY A 22 4.46 -7.00 5.58
CA GLY A 22 3.12 -7.26 6.09
C GLY A 22 2.03 -7.07 5.04
N LEU A 23 2.09 -5.98 4.28
CA LEU A 23 1.17 -5.70 3.18
C LEU A 23 1.32 -6.73 2.06
N PHE A 24 2.53 -7.07 1.64
CA PHE A 24 2.77 -8.10 0.63
C PHE A 24 2.16 -9.43 1.05
N SER A 25 2.37 -9.84 2.32
CA SER A 25 1.82 -11.10 2.84
C SER A 25 0.29 -11.07 2.91
N THR A 26 -0.31 -9.98 3.39
CA THR A 26 -1.76 -9.86 3.56
C THR A 26 -2.47 -9.87 2.21
N TRP A 27 -2.01 -9.04 1.27
CA TRP A 27 -2.58 -8.95 -0.06
C TRP A 27 -2.25 -10.18 -0.91
N GLY A 28 -1.07 -10.78 -0.72
CA GLY A 28 -0.72 -12.06 -1.33
C GLY A 28 -1.66 -13.19 -0.88
N TYR A 29 -1.97 -13.26 0.42
CA TYR A 29 -2.97 -14.21 0.93
C TYR A 29 -4.34 -14.00 0.29
N GLN A 30 -4.85 -12.77 0.27
CA GLN A 30 -6.16 -12.49 -0.33
C GLN A 30 -6.21 -12.82 -1.83
N TRP A 31 -5.15 -12.47 -2.56
CA TRP A 31 -5.03 -12.79 -3.98
C TRP A 31 -5.01 -14.30 -4.24
N VAL A 32 -4.22 -15.06 -3.47
CA VAL A 32 -4.18 -16.54 -3.56
C VAL A 32 -5.53 -17.15 -3.16
N ASN A 33 -6.16 -16.65 -2.09
CA ASN A 33 -7.45 -17.14 -1.61
C ASN A 33 -8.54 -16.97 -2.68
N TYR A 34 -8.60 -15.81 -3.33
CA TYR A 34 -9.52 -15.56 -4.44
C TYR A 34 -9.30 -16.54 -5.60
N LEU A 35 -8.05 -16.76 -6.01
CA LEU A 35 -7.73 -17.70 -7.09
C LEU A 35 -8.14 -19.12 -6.75
N LEU A 36 -7.80 -19.61 -5.56
CA LEU A 36 -8.16 -20.95 -5.12
C LEU A 36 -9.67 -21.13 -5.07
N ALA A 37 -10.38 -20.18 -4.45
CA ALA A 37 -11.82 -20.27 -4.37
C ALA A 37 -12.47 -20.27 -5.75
N LYS A 38 -11.97 -19.46 -6.69
CA LYS A 38 -12.46 -19.49 -8.07
C LYS A 38 -12.14 -20.79 -8.79
N SER A 39 -10.95 -21.37 -8.59
CA SER A 39 -10.55 -22.65 -9.19
C SER A 39 -11.39 -23.83 -8.68
N PHE A 40 -11.83 -23.80 -7.42
CA PHE A 40 -12.66 -24.83 -6.81
C PHE A 40 -14.16 -24.50 -6.82
N ASN A 41 -14.56 -23.40 -7.46
CA ASN A 41 -15.94 -22.91 -7.53
C ASN A 41 -16.60 -22.76 -6.14
N VAL A 42 -15.84 -22.26 -5.18
CA VAL A 42 -16.28 -21.93 -3.82
C VAL A 42 -16.73 -20.46 -3.79
N GLU A 43 -17.88 -20.18 -3.18
CA GLU A 43 -18.35 -18.81 -3.00
C GLU A 43 -17.42 -18.02 -2.08
N THR A 44 -17.07 -16.80 -2.50
CA THR A 44 -16.29 -15.86 -1.70
C THR A 44 -16.97 -14.51 -1.70
N GLN A 45 -16.76 -13.75 -0.62
CA GLN A 45 -17.11 -12.33 -0.58
C GLN A 45 -16.21 -11.48 -1.48
N SER A 46 -15.13 -12.06 -2.01
CA SER A 46 -14.16 -11.35 -2.84
C SER A 46 -14.65 -11.08 -4.27
N SER A 47 -14.38 -9.86 -4.74
CA SER A 47 -14.72 -9.37 -6.07
C SER A 47 -13.52 -9.41 -7.02
N ILE A 48 -13.76 -9.19 -8.32
CA ILE A 48 -12.66 -9.06 -9.29
C ILE A 48 -11.76 -7.84 -8.99
N TYR A 49 -12.27 -6.84 -8.28
CA TYR A 49 -11.46 -5.68 -7.85
C TYR A 49 -10.42 -6.09 -6.83
N ASP A 50 -10.72 -7.04 -5.95
CA ASP A 50 -9.76 -7.55 -4.94
C ASP A 50 -8.52 -8.17 -5.60
N LEU A 51 -8.68 -8.76 -6.79
CA LEU A 51 -7.56 -9.29 -7.57
C LEU A 51 -6.61 -8.17 -8.01
N PHE A 52 -7.17 -7.08 -8.55
CA PHE A 52 -6.38 -5.93 -9.01
C PHE A 52 -5.76 -5.17 -7.84
N ILE A 53 -6.54 -4.93 -6.79
CA ILE A 53 -6.10 -4.30 -5.54
C ILE A 53 -4.94 -5.10 -4.94
N GLY A 54 -5.09 -6.43 -4.81
CA GLY A 54 -4.06 -7.31 -4.29
C GLY A 54 -2.78 -7.32 -5.13
N LEU A 55 -2.91 -7.38 -6.46
CA LEU A 55 -1.76 -7.34 -7.37
C LEU A 55 -1.01 -5.99 -7.27
N ILE A 56 -1.74 -4.87 -7.27
CA ILE A 56 -1.15 -3.53 -7.15
C ILE A 56 -0.46 -3.41 -5.79
N ALA A 57 -1.08 -3.86 -4.70
CA ALA A 57 -0.49 -3.83 -3.36
C ALA A 57 0.80 -4.66 -3.30
N MET A 58 0.82 -5.86 -3.87
CA MET A 58 2.00 -6.72 -3.91
C MET A 58 3.15 -6.08 -4.70
N ILE A 59 2.87 -5.58 -5.91
CA ILE A 59 3.88 -4.92 -6.75
C ILE A 59 4.41 -3.66 -6.03
N SER A 60 3.53 -2.85 -5.47
CA SER A 60 3.89 -1.64 -4.71
C SER A 60 4.76 -1.97 -3.50
N SER A 61 4.42 -3.04 -2.77
CA SER A 61 5.21 -3.53 -1.63
C SER A 61 6.62 -3.90 -2.05
N VAL A 62 6.77 -4.64 -3.15
CA VAL A 62 8.09 -5.02 -3.69
C VAL A 62 8.90 -3.79 -4.11
N ILE A 63 8.26 -2.83 -4.79
CA ILE A 63 8.93 -1.60 -5.23
C ILE A 63 9.41 -0.77 -4.03
N VAL A 64 8.57 -0.57 -3.01
CA VAL A 64 8.98 0.17 -1.79
C VAL A 64 10.05 -0.61 -1.03
N PHE A 65 9.97 -1.94 -0.95
CA PHE A 65 11.00 -2.77 -0.32
C PHE A 65 12.38 -2.60 -0.99
N ILE A 66 12.44 -2.70 -2.32
CA ILE A 66 13.67 -2.45 -3.10
C ILE A 66 14.10 -0.98 -2.94
N GLY A 67 13.14 -0.06 -2.84
CA GLY A 67 13.38 1.35 -2.53
C GLY A 67 14.11 1.53 -1.21
N VAL A 68 13.65 0.89 -0.13
CA VAL A 68 14.29 0.92 1.19
C VAL A 68 15.72 0.37 1.12
N ILE A 69 15.93 -0.77 0.46
CA ILE A 69 17.28 -1.33 0.29
C ILE A 69 18.18 -0.37 -0.50
N SER A 70 17.63 0.30 -1.51
CA SER A 70 18.34 1.30 -2.31
C SER A 70 18.71 2.54 -1.48
N VAL A 71 17.85 2.97 -0.55
CA VAL A 71 18.18 4.01 0.44
C VAL A 71 19.37 3.57 1.29
N TRP A 72 19.40 2.31 1.71
CA TRP A 72 20.49 1.78 2.49
C TRP A 72 21.83 1.74 1.75
N GLN A 73 21.78 1.53 0.44
CA GLN A 73 22.94 1.59 -0.45
C GLN A 73 23.25 3.02 -0.93
N MET A 74 22.53 4.04 -0.44
CA MET A 74 22.66 5.44 -0.86
C MET A 74 22.52 5.65 -2.37
N LYS A 75 21.66 4.86 -3.04
CA LYS A 75 21.44 4.93 -4.48
C LYS A 75 20.37 5.98 -4.83
N SER A 76 20.63 6.78 -5.86
CA SER A 76 19.67 7.78 -6.37
C SER A 76 18.37 7.16 -6.91
N SER A 77 18.39 5.90 -7.35
CA SER A 77 17.20 5.14 -7.78
C SER A 77 16.18 4.96 -6.66
N ALA A 78 16.60 5.05 -5.39
CA ALA A 78 15.72 4.92 -4.22
C ALA A 78 14.55 5.90 -4.28
N LEU A 79 14.78 7.13 -4.73
CA LEU A 79 13.76 8.17 -4.83
C LEU A 79 12.60 7.76 -5.75
N LYS A 80 12.95 7.25 -6.95
CA LYS A 80 11.96 6.83 -7.94
C LYS A 80 11.18 5.62 -7.45
N LEU A 81 11.87 4.66 -6.82
CA LEU A 81 11.24 3.48 -6.24
C LEU A 81 10.28 3.85 -5.11
N MET A 82 10.70 4.69 -4.16
CA MET A 82 9.80 5.16 -3.09
C MET A 82 8.58 5.88 -3.64
N LEU A 83 8.77 6.72 -4.67
CA LEU A 83 7.68 7.44 -5.31
C LEU A 83 6.69 6.48 -5.99
N TYR A 84 7.17 5.62 -6.90
CA TYR A 84 6.29 4.73 -7.66
C TYR A 84 5.58 3.71 -6.78
N GLY A 85 6.28 3.14 -5.80
CA GLY A 85 5.67 2.22 -4.85
C GLY A 85 4.60 2.90 -3.99
N SER A 86 4.85 4.12 -3.50
CA SER A 86 3.85 4.87 -2.74
C SER A 86 2.65 5.28 -3.59
N ILE A 87 2.87 5.69 -4.85
CA ILE A 87 1.77 5.98 -5.79
C ILE A 87 0.92 4.73 -6.05
N GLY A 88 1.56 3.57 -6.20
CA GLY A 88 0.84 2.31 -6.36
C GLY A 88 -0.06 2.00 -5.16
N PHE A 89 0.41 2.24 -3.93
CA PHE A 89 -0.44 2.13 -2.75
C PHE A 89 -1.58 3.16 -2.73
N LEU A 90 -1.35 4.41 -3.15
CA LEU A 90 -2.43 5.40 -3.27
C LEU A 90 -3.52 4.95 -4.24
N ILE A 91 -3.13 4.41 -5.40
CA ILE A 91 -4.07 3.85 -6.39
C ILE A 91 -4.84 2.68 -5.77
N LYS A 92 -4.13 1.79 -5.06
CA LYS A 92 -4.74 0.69 -4.33
C LYS A 92 -5.81 1.18 -3.35
N ASN A 93 -5.48 2.12 -2.46
CA ASN A 93 -6.44 2.62 -1.46
C ASN A 93 -7.65 3.31 -2.10
N VAL A 94 -7.48 4.01 -3.24
CA VAL A 94 -8.63 4.54 -3.99
C VAL A 94 -9.53 3.43 -4.51
N LEU A 95 -8.96 2.32 -4.99
CA LEU A 95 -9.72 1.17 -5.44
C LEU A 95 -10.42 0.45 -4.29
N ASP A 96 -9.82 0.35 -3.10
CA ASP A 96 -10.49 -0.20 -1.91
C ASP A 96 -11.72 0.62 -1.53
N ILE A 97 -11.59 1.95 -1.47
CA ILE A 97 -12.73 2.84 -1.18
C ILE A 97 -13.87 2.60 -2.18
N ILE A 98 -13.55 2.42 -3.48
CA ILE A 98 -14.56 2.10 -4.49
C ILE A 98 -15.16 0.70 -4.24
N ASN A 99 -14.34 -0.27 -3.84
CA ASN A 99 -14.75 -1.64 -3.54
C ASN A 99 -15.63 -1.74 -2.28
N ASP A 100 -15.45 -0.83 -1.30
CA ASP A 100 -16.29 -0.73 -0.11
C ASP A 100 -17.64 -0.07 -0.40
N VAL A 101 -17.66 0.94 -1.28
CA VAL A 101 -18.89 1.68 -1.64
C VAL A 101 -19.77 0.88 -2.62
N ASN A 102 -19.19 0.18 -3.59
CA ASN A 102 -19.93 -0.47 -4.67
C ASN A 102 -20.98 -1.51 -4.20
N PRO A 103 -20.71 -2.36 -3.20
CA PRO A 103 -21.69 -3.31 -2.68
C PRO A 103 -22.92 -2.62 -2.08
N LEU A 104 -22.72 -1.50 -1.37
CA LEU A 104 -23.80 -0.72 -0.76
C LEU A 104 -24.79 -0.19 -1.80
N LEU A 105 -24.29 0.21 -2.98
CA LEU A 105 -25.12 0.70 -4.09
C LEU A 105 -26.04 -0.38 -4.70
N LYS A 106 -25.80 -1.67 -4.39
CA LYS A 106 -26.58 -2.80 -4.90
C LYS A 106 -27.59 -3.34 -3.89
N LEU A 107 -27.56 -2.87 -2.65
CA LEU A 107 -28.50 -3.26 -1.63
C LEU A 107 -29.83 -2.54 -1.82
N ALA A 108 -30.94 -3.28 -1.70
CA ALA A 108 -32.28 -2.71 -1.76
C ALA A 108 -32.59 -1.87 -0.50
N GLU A 109 -32.05 -2.28 0.65
CA GLU A 109 -32.12 -1.56 1.92
C GLU A 109 -30.74 -1.57 2.56
N ILE A 110 -30.28 -0.41 3.02
CA ILE A 110 -28.98 -0.23 3.66
C ILE A 110 -29.21 -0.11 5.17
N SER A 111 -28.56 -0.97 5.95
CA SER A 111 -28.62 -0.90 7.41
C SER A 111 -27.58 0.07 7.98
N SER A 112 -27.79 0.55 9.22
CA SER A 112 -26.79 1.38 9.90
C SER A 112 -25.47 0.62 10.16
N SER A 113 -25.51 -0.70 10.30
CA SER A 113 -24.30 -1.53 10.39
C SER A 113 -23.49 -1.47 9.10
N ASP A 114 -24.14 -1.60 7.94
CA ASP A 114 -23.44 -1.57 6.63
C ASP A 114 -22.71 -0.24 6.42
N ILE A 115 -23.36 0.88 6.81
CA ILE A 115 -22.76 2.22 6.75
C ILE A 115 -21.57 2.33 7.71
N THR A 116 -21.69 1.77 8.91
CA THR A 116 -20.63 1.84 9.93
C THR A 116 -19.40 1.07 9.50
N ASP A 117 -19.59 -0.14 8.97
CA ASP A 117 -18.50 -1.01 8.49
C ASP A 117 -17.78 -0.36 7.30
N ALA A 118 -18.52 0.13 6.32
CA ALA A 118 -17.92 0.84 5.18
C ALA A 118 -17.22 2.14 5.59
N SER A 119 -17.81 2.91 6.51
CA SER A 119 -17.17 4.14 7.01
C SER A 119 -15.86 3.86 7.74
N TRP A 120 -15.80 2.77 8.50
CA TRP A 120 -14.58 2.33 9.17
C TRP A 120 -13.49 1.92 8.18
N ALA A 121 -13.86 1.12 7.16
CA ALA A 121 -12.93 0.68 6.13
C ALA A 121 -12.36 1.87 5.33
N ILE A 122 -13.23 2.75 4.84
CA ILE A 122 -12.85 3.98 4.13
C ILE A 122 -11.96 4.88 5.00
N GLY A 123 -12.28 5.02 6.29
CA GLY A 123 -11.45 5.79 7.23
C GLY A 123 -10.03 5.24 7.37
N SER A 124 -9.89 3.91 7.43
CA SER A 124 -8.59 3.23 7.42
C SER A 124 -7.84 3.47 6.10
N ASP A 125 -8.51 3.42 4.96
CA ASP A 125 -7.87 3.68 3.67
C ASP A 125 -7.42 5.13 3.51
N LEU A 126 -8.21 6.11 3.97
CA LEU A 126 -7.81 7.51 3.98
C LEU A 126 -6.57 7.75 4.86
N PHE A 127 -6.49 7.09 6.01
CA PHE A 127 -5.30 7.15 6.86
C PHE A 127 -4.07 6.56 6.15
N GLN A 128 -4.21 5.41 5.49
CA GLN A 128 -3.13 4.81 4.71
C GLN A 128 -2.70 5.72 3.55
N MET A 129 -3.65 6.37 2.86
CA MET A 129 -3.32 7.36 1.83
C MET A 129 -2.50 8.51 2.37
N ALA A 130 -2.88 9.07 3.53
CA ALA A 130 -2.12 10.12 4.19
C ALA A 130 -0.69 9.67 4.54
N PHE A 131 -0.54 8.44 5.03
CA PHE A 131 0.76 7.84 5.28
C PHE A 131 1.62 7.76 4.01
N TRP A 132 1.09 7.24 2.89
CA TRP A 132 1.84 7.15 1.64
C TRP A 132 2.19 8.51 1.04
N ILE A 133 1.30 9.50 1.16
CA ILE A 133 1.60 10.90 0.80
C ILE A 133 2.77 11.43 1.64
N PHE A 134 2.76 11.16 2.95
CA PHE A 134 3.87 11.56 3.82
C PHE A 134 5.20 10.92 3.40
N ILE A 135 5.22 9.64 3.03
CA ILE A 135 6.41 8.96 2.50
C ILE A 135 6.90 9.63 1.21
N ILE A 136 6.00 9.94 0.28
CA ILE A 136 6.34 10.65 -0.97
C ILE A 136 7.01 11.99 -0.65
N ILE A 137 6.41 12.78 0.24
CA ILE A 137 6.94 14.09 0.63
C ILE A 137 8.32 13.93 1.26
N LEU A 138 8.46 13.03 2.24
CA LEU A 138 9.70 12.80 2.99
C LEU A 138 10.87 12.46 2.06
N PHE A 139 10.68 11.49 1.18
CA PHE A 139 11.72 11.04 0.26
C PHE A 139 11.92 11.99 -0.93
N SER A 140 10.96 12.87 -1.24
CA SER A 140 11.12 13.88 -2.29
C SER A 140 11.82 15.17 -1.84
N ARG A 141 12.06 15.35 -0.54
CA ARG A 141 12.73 16.54 0.00
C ARG A 141 14.13 16.71 -0.62
N GLN A 142 14.46 17.94 -0.98
CA GLN A 142 15.74 18.28 -1.63
C GLN A 142 16.95 17.88 -0.78
N SER A 143 16.88 18.06 0.54
CA SER A 143 17.91 17.61 1.48
C SER A 143 18.21 16.10 1.39
N PHE A 144 17.21 15.28 1.03
CA PHE A 144 17.39 13.85 0.87
C PHE A 144 17.94 13.49 -0.52
N LYS A 145 17.54 14.25 -1.56
CA LYS A 145 18.11 14.13 -2.91
C LYS A 145 19.62 14.39 -2.90
N GLU A 146 20.06 15.44 -2.22
CA GLU A 146 21.48 15.79 -2.06
C GLU A 146 22.28 14.74 -1.26
N GLN A 147 21.63 13.97 -0.39
CA GLN A 147 22.27 12.86 0.32
C GLN A 147 22.53 11.65 -0.59
N LEU A 148 21.72 11.46 -1.63
CA LEU A 148 21.81 10.33 -2.57
C LEU A 148 22.56 10.63 -3.87
N SER A 149 22.87 11.90 -4.16
CA SER A 149 23.79 12.34 -5.21
C SER A 149 25.24 12.34 -4.73
#